data_AF-A0A3S3I9G4-F1
#
_entry.id   AF-A0A3S3I9G4-F1
#
_cell.length_a   1.000
_cell.length_b   1.000
_cell.length_c   1.000
_cell.angle_alpha   90.00
_cell.angle_beta   90.00
_cell.angle_gamma   90.00
#
_symmetry.space_group_name_H-M   'P 1'
#
loop_
_entity.id
_entity.type
_entity.pdbx_description
1 polymer ?
#
loop_
_entity_poly.entity_id
_entity_poly.type
_entity_poly.pdbx_seq_one_letter_code
_entity_poly.pdbx_strand_id
1 'polypeptide(L)' 'MKVELKRANVTYDELAERMKAHGFRETKASIANKLARATMSAHFYLAALAATGKESVSLGDI' A
#
# COMPACT_ATOMS: atom_id res chain seq x y z
N MET A 1 -1.37 0.96 -7.34
CA MET A 1 -0.93 0.24 -6.11
C MET A 1 -0.72 -1.27 -6.25
N LYS A 2 -1.65 -2.06 -6.81
CA LYS A 2 -1.42 -3.52 -6.99
C LYS A 2 -0.16 -3.83 -7.81
N VAL A 3 0.03 -3.06 -8.88
CA VAL A 3 1.24 -3.11 -9.73
C VAL A 3 2.50 -2.80 -8.91
N GLU A 4 2.39 -1.88 -7.97
CA GLU A 4 3.52 -1.34 -7.21
C GLU A 4 3.97 -2.33 -6.14
N LEU A 5 3.03 -3.01 -5.47
CA LEU A 5 3.34 -4.16 -4.62
C LEU A 5 4.01 -5.28 -5.39
N LYS A 6 3.53 -5.57 -6.60
CA LYS A 6 4.14 -6.59 -7.48
C LYS A 6 5.56 -6.20 -7.89
N ARG A 7 5.80 -4.92 -8.22
CA ARG A 7 7.13 -4.39 -8.55
C ARG A 7 8.08 -4.41 -7.35
N ALA A 8 7.57 -4.11 -6.15
CA ALA A 8 8.35 -4.10 -4.91
C ALA A 8 8.53 -5.49 -4.27
N ASN A 9 7.91 -6.54 -4.84
CA ASN A 9 7.84 -7.89 -4.28
C ASN A 9 7.39 -7.93 -2.80
N VAL A 10 6.48 -7.03 -2.42
CA VAL A 10 5.97 -6.92 -1.05
C VAL A 10 4.63 -7.65 -0.95
N THR A 11 4.54 -8.60 -0.03
CA THR A 11 3.26 -9.28 0.26
C THR A 11 2.32 -8.37 1.05
N TYR A 12 1.01 -8.67 1.03
CA TYR A 12 0.04 -7.91 1.84
C TYR A 12 0.30 -8.01 3.35
N ASP A 13 0.92 -9.12 3.78
CA ASP A 13 1.29 -9.34 5.18
C ASP A 13 2.46 -8.42 5.58
N GLU A 14 3.50 -8.38 4.75
CA GLU A 14 4.62 -7.45 4.95
C GLU A 14 4.18 -5.98 4.85
N LEU A 15 3.27 -5.65 3.93
CA LEU A 15 2.73 -4.30 3.85
C LEU A 15 2.01 -3.93 5.16
N ALA A 16 1.20 -4.84 5.72
CA ALA A 16 0.53 -4.62 6.99
C ALA A 16 1.52 -4.35 8.13
N GLU A 17 2.61 -5.10 8.20
CA GLU A 17 3.68 -4.87 9.19
C GLU A 17 4.37 -3.52 8.99
N ARG A 18 4.77 -3.18 7.76
CA ARG A 18 5.43 -1.90 7.45
C ARG A 18 4.52 -0.71 7.70
N MET A 19 3.22 -0.85 7.46
CA MET A 19 2.23 0.17 7.73
C MET A 19 2.12 0.54 9.22
N LYS A 20 2.53 -0.34 10.16
CA LYS A 20 2.58 -0.01 11.59
C LYS A 20 3.55 1.12 11.91
N ALA A 21 4.67 1.21 11.17
CA ALA A 21 5.62 2.31 11.32
C ALA A 21 5.02 3.68 10.94
N HIS A 22 3.97 3.68 10.13
CA HIS A 22 3.22 4.85 9.71
C HIS A 22 1.94 5.08 10.54
N GLY A 23 1.77 4.36 11.66
CA GLY A 23 0.62 4.51 12.56
C GLY A 23 -0.65 3.76 12.11
N PHE A 24 -0.56 2.93 11.07
CA PHE A 24 -1.71 2.15 10.58
C PHE A 24 -1.72 0.74 11.19
N ARG A 25 -2.88 0.30 11.65
CA ARG A 25 -3.13 -1.07 12.13
C ARG A 25 -3.97 -1.82 11.11
N GLU A 26 -3.33 -2.15 10.00
CA GLU A 26 -3.99 -2.85 8.89
C GLU A 26 -3.76 -4.35 9.01
N THR A 27 -4.68 -5.12 8.43
CA THR A 27 -4.55 -6.58 8.28
C THR A 27 -4.47 -6.91 6.80
N LYS A 28 -3.91 -8.08 6.46
CA LYS A 28 -3.91 -8.61 5.09
C LYS A 28 -5.29 -8.53 4.42
N ALA A 29 -6.36 -8.89 5.15
CA ALA A 29 -7.72 -8.82 4.65
C ALA A 29 -8.22 -7.37 4.44
N SER A 30 -7.90 -6.45 5.34
CA SER A 30 -8.24 -5.02 5.19
C SER A 30 -7.55 -4.41 3.97
N ILE A 31 -6.25 -4.66 3.79
CA ILE A 31 -5.47 -4.18 2.65
C ILE A 31 -6.03 -4.75 1.34
N ALA A 32 -6.29 -6.06 1.29
CA ALA A 32 -6.89 -6.68 0.11
C ALA A 32 -8.25 -6.05 -0.24
N ASN A 33 -9.10 -5.80 0.76
CA ASN A 33 -10.40 -5.17 0.58
C ASN A 33 -10.30 -3.71 0.09
N LYS A 34 -9.37 -2.91 0.62
CA LYS A 34 -9.12 -1.54 0.16
C LYS A 34 -8.65 -1.52 -1.30
N LEU A 35 -7.71 -2.41 -1.64
CA LEU A 35 -7.19 -2.55 -3.00
C LEU A 35 -8.20 -3.11 -3.99
N ALA A 36 -9.13 -3.96 -3.54
CA ALA A 36 -10.19 -4.50 -4.38
C ALA A 36 -11.24 -3.43 -4.71
N ARG A 37 -11.63 -2.62 -3.73
CA ARG A 37 -12.68 -1.59 -3.88
C ARG A 37 -12.18 -0.26 -4.42
N ALA A 38 -10.85 -0.06 -4.50
CA ALA A 38 -10.20 1.21 -4.84
C ALA A 38 -10.63 2.39 -3.93
N THR A 39 -11.22 2.09 -2.77
CA THR A 39 -11.66 3.06 -1.78
C THR A 39 -10.68 3.06 -0.61
N MET A 40 -9.77 4.03 -0.59
CA MET A 40 -8.85 4.28 0.51
C MET A 40 -8.56 5.78 0.63
N SER A 41 -8.19 6.21 1.82
CA SER A 41 -7.77 7.60 2.01
C SER A 41 -6.44 7.85 1.28
N ALA A 42 -6.22 9.10 0.86
CA ALA A 42 -4.93 9.51 0.31
C ALA A 42 -3.77 9.23 1.28
N HIS A 43 -4.02 9.40 2.59
CA HIS A 43 -3.03 9.09 3.63
C HIS A 43 -2.64 7.60 3.65
N PHE A 44 -3.62 6.68 3.57
CA PHE A 44 -3.33 5.25 3.46
C PHE A 44 -2.51 4.95 2.21
N TYR A 45 -2.88 5.54 1.07
CA TYR A 45 -2.20 5.30 -0.21
C TYR A 45 -0.74 5.78 -0.16
N LEU A 46 -0.48 6.98 0.35
CA LEU A 46 0.87 7.51 0.52
C LEU A 46 1.70 6.69 1.52
N ALA A 47 1.11 6.27 2.64
CA ALA A 47 1.77 5.40 3.60
C ALA A 47 2.12 4.03 2.99
N ALA A 48 1.22 3.46 2.18
CA ALA A 48 1.48 2.20 1.49
C ALA A 48 2.60 2.33 0.44
N LEU A 49 2.68 3.47 -0.26
CA LEU A 49 3.78 3.76 -1.19
C LEU A 49 5.12 3.90 -0.46
N ALA A 50 5.15 4.67 0.62
CA ALA A 50 6.34 4.82 1.45
C ALA A 50 6.79 3.46 2.02
N ALA A 51 5.86 2.62 2.47
CA ALA A 51 6.13 1.27 2.96
C ALA A 51 6.69 0.32 1.87
N THR A 52 6.41 0.58 0.59
CA THR A 52 7.04 -0.15 -0.53
C THR A 52 8.43 0.37 -0.90
N GLY A 53 8.93 1.43 -0.23
CA GLY A 53 10.21 2.06 -0.53
C GLY A 53 10.18 2.94 -1.78
N LYS A 54 9.00 3.33 -2.25
CA LYS A 54 8.84 4.25 -3.38
C LYS A 54 8.79 5.68 -2.90
N GLU A 55 9.68 6.50 -3.44
CA GLU A 55 9.74 7.94 -3.18
C GLU A 55 8.87 8.75 -4.15
N SER A 56 8.42 8.16 -5.27
CA SER A 56 7.60 8.82 -6.28
C SER A 56 6.63 7.88 -7.02
N VAL A 57 5.51 8.44 -7.49
CA VAL A 57 4.51 7.78 -8.33
C VAL A 57 4.36 8.56 -9.63
N SER A 58 4.43 7.86 -10.77
CA SER A 58 4.18 8.45 -12.09
C SER A 58 2.69 8.40 -12.40
N LEU A 59 2.13 9.54 -12.80
CA LEU A 59 0.71 9.69 -13.18
C LEU A 59 0.33 8.88 -14.43
N GLY A 60 1.32 8.45 -15.24
CA GLY A 60 1.07 7.56 -16.38
C GLY A 60 0.75 6.10 -16.00
N ASP A 61 0.89 5.73 -14.72
CA ASP A 61 0.61 4.38 -14.19
C ASP A 61 -0.71 4.32 -13.39
N ILE A 62 -1.45 5.44 -13.30
CA ILE A 62 -2.74 5.58 -12.60
C ILE A 62 -3.91 5.33 -13.56
#